data_AF-A0A2W6A4T5-F1
#
_entry.id   AF-A0A2W6A4T5-F1
#
_cell.length_a   1.000
_cell.length_b   1.000
_cell.length_c   1.000
_cell.angle_alpha   90.00
_cell.angle_beta   90.00
_cell.angle_gamma   90.00
#
_symmetry.space_group_name_H-M   'P 1'
#
loop_
_entity.id
_entity.type
_entity.pdbx_description
1 polymer ?
#
loop_
_entity_poly.entity_id
_entity_poly.type
_entity_poly.pdbx_seq_one_letter_code
_entity_poly.pdbx_strand_id
1 'polypeptide(L)'
;MPAGYDRLMSPDCRAEIERELRGPITDAVWAWLEDESYTDDIEWQEGGAKGAAEAVRKHRRVFRTTRQPIDHVERAPKGWQEDRIRQLARVYTQLAEQELSVRHLRAKIDGLSRRAALRKAGREKATREVAGTPEPAALVTWIIDRYYRALNIAADADADAVRTALVPHLGTLPELWYRDGDEVRVVAVPAGSLLGEVAKVAAELADRYRWSPWDATRWLVCGGDSPVPWVFRWKPELRGLHRGEITDTTTRLVLEVDPAFTPSDVAAAYGRARATIYSGVRVRPLDDKSQALARFALDHGYGDGKPPWEDWRKQWNAGPGRKRGRYGSHDDGPRSKWRFRRDLHSAWGRLTRVGWRLPASD
;
A
#
# COMPACT_ATOMS: atom_id res chain seq x y z
N MET A 1 -48.02 -10.68 16.89
CA MET A 1 -46.77 -11.31 16.41
C MET A 1 -47.07 -11.96 15.06
N PRO A 2 -46.78 -11.34 13.91
CA PRO A 2 -46.74 -12.08 12.67
C PRO A 2 -45.37 -12.75 12.53
N ALA A 3 -45.38 -14.07 12.44
CA ALA A 3 -44.25 -14.89 12.04
C ALA A 3 -43.90 -14.57 10.58
N GLY A 4 -42.63 -14.30 10.29
CA GLY A 4 -42.14 -14.21 8.92
C GLY A 4 -41.11 -13.11 8.68
N TYR A 5 -39.94 -13.19 9.32
CA TYR A 5 -38.74 -12.50 8.84
C TYR A 5 -37.44 -13.28 9.14
N ASP A 6 -37.53 -14.61 9.24
CA ASP A 6 -36.37 -15.52 9.07
C ASP A 6 -36.13 -15.80 7.57
N ARG A 7 -36.22 -14.76 6.73
CA ARG A 7 -35.48 -14.80 5.46
C ARG A 7 -34.03 -14.51 5.81
N LEU A 8 -33.36 -15.59 6.18
CA LEU A 8 -31.97 -15.86 5.88
C LEU A 8 -31.54 -15.00 4.67
N MET A 9 -30.55 -14.13 4.87
CA MET A 9 -29.76 -13.64 3.75
C MET A 9 -29.33 -14.88 2.97
N SER A 10 -29.85 -15.05 1.76
CA SER A 10 -29.76 -16.34 1.11
C SER A 10 -28.28 -16.73 0.92
N PRO A 11 -27.87 -17.95 1.31
CA PRO A 11 -26.60 -18.56 0.88
C PRO A 11 -26.34 -18.38 -0.63
N ASP A 12 -27.40 -18.20 -1.41
CA ASP A 12 -27.37 -17.95 -2.84
C ASP A 12 -26.63 -16.66 -3.21
N CYS A 13 -26.68 -15.59 -2.39
CA CYS A 13 -26.06 -14.30 -2.73
C CYS A 13 -24.53 -14.40 -2.75
N ARG A 14 -23.94 -15.09 -1.77
CA ARG A 14 -22.49 -15.33 -1.72
C ARG A 14 -22.03 -16.20 -2.89
N ALA A 15 -22.74 -17.30 -3.13
CA ALA A 15 -22.46 -18.19 -4.24
C ALA A 15 -22.57 -17.47 -5.60
N GLU A 16 -23.51 -16.53 -5.75
CA GLU A 16 -23.69 -15.78 -6.98
C GLU A 16 -22.52 -14.83 -7.27
N ILE A 17 -22.04 -14.12 -6.25
CA ILE A 17 -20.87 -13.24 -6.37
C ILE A 17 -19.60 -14.06 -6.62
N GLU A 18 -19.41 -15.18 -5.91
CA GLU A 18 -18.27 -16.10 -6.10
C GLU A 18 -18.24 -16.68 -7.52
N ARG A 19 -19.40 -17.04 -8.06
CA ARG A 19 -19.55 -17.51 -9.44
C ARG A 19 -19.13 -16.44 -10.44
N GLU A 20 -19.53 -15.19 -10.23
CA GLU A 20 -19.13 -14.07 -11.08
C GLU A 20 -17.63 -13.75 -10.96
N LEU A 21 -17.05 -13.90 -9.77
CA LEU A 21 -15.62 -13.73 -9.52
C LEU A 21 -14.77 -14.89 -10.03
N ARG A 22 -15.38 -16.04 -10.34
CA ARG A 22 -14.72 -17.32 -10.64
C ARG A 22 -13.75 -17.75 -9.54
N GLY A 23 -14.14 -17.55 -8.28
CA GLY A 23 -13.32 -17.94 -7.14
C GLY A 23 -13.96 -17.56 -5.81
N PRO A 24 -13.54 -18.22 -4.71
CA PRO A 24 -14.12 -18.01 -3.39
C PRO A 24 -13.84 -16.59 -2.88
N ILE A 25 -14.75 -16.08 -2.05
CA ILE A 25 -14.60 -14.84 -1.30
C ILE A 25 -14.27 -15.22 0.14
N THR A 26 -13.29 -14.57 0.75
CA THR A 26 -12.97 -14.78 2.17
C THR A 26 -14.06 -14.18 3.06
N ASP A 27 -14.23 -14.69 4.27
CA ASP A 27 -15.22 -14.17 5.22
C ASP A 27 -15.00 -12.68 5.52
N ALA A 28 -13.74 -12.23 5.54
CA ALA A 28 -13.39 -10.83 5.70
C ALA A 28 -13.88 -9.93 4.55
N VAL A 29 -13.81 -10.41 3.30
CA VAL A 29 -14.32 -9.67 2.13
C VAL A 29 -15.85 -9.76 2.07
N TRP A 30 -16.43 -10.86 2.56
CA TRP A 30 -17.87 -11.02 2.71
C TRP A 30 -18.46 -10.02 3.72
N ALA A 31 -17.88 -9.94 4.92
CA ALA A 31 -18.26 -8.97 5.93
C ALA A 31 -18.15 -7.53 5.42
N TRP A 32 -17.12 -7.22 4.61
CA TRP A 32 -17.00 -5.91 3.96
C TRP A 32 -18.15 -5.60 2.98
N LEU A 33 -18.62 -6.60 2.22
CA LEU A 33 -19.78 -6.43 1.32
C LEU A 33 -21.07 -6.17 2.09
N GLU A 34 -21.25 -6.84 3.24
CA GLU A 34 -22.39 -6.64 4.14
C GLU A 34 -22.36 -5.23 4.76
N ASP A 35 -21.20 -4.81 5.26
CA ASP A 35 -20.97 -3.50 5.84
C ASP A 35 -21.30 -2.36 4.87
N GLU A 36 -20.93 -2.50 3.60
CA GLU A 36 -21.17 -1.51 2.55
C GLU A 36 -22.57 -1.63 1.93
N SER A 37 -23.43 -2.53 2.47
CA SER A 37 -24.79 -2.80 1.99
C SER A 37 -24.88 -3.28 0.53
N TYR A 38 -23.78 -3.83 -0.04
CA TYR A 38 -23.81 -4.41 -1.38
C TYR A 38 -24.66 -5.68 -1.45
N THR A 39 -24.79 -6.40 -0.33
CA THR A 39 -25.67 -7.57 -0.20
C THR A 39 -27.14 -7.17 -0.29
N ASP A 40 -27.50 -6.02 0.26
CA ASP A 40 -28.84 -5.45 0.14
C ASP A 40 -29.11 -4.98 -1.31
N ASP A 41 -28.13 -4.35 -1.98
CA ASP A 41 -28.29 -3.89 -3.37
C ASP A 41 -28.55 -5.06 -4.37
N ILE A 42 -28.08 -6.26 -4.04
CA ILE A 42 -28.40 -7.50 -4.78
C ILE A 42 -29.86 -7.91 -4.52
N GLU A 43 -30.30 -7.87 -3.26
CA GLU A 43 -31.67 -8.21 -2.86
C GLU A 43 -32.71 -7.27 -3.49
N TRP A 44 -32.37 -5.98 -3.66
CA TRP A 44 -33.24 -4.98 -4.28
C TRP A 44 -33.08 -4.84 -5.81
N GLN A 45 -32.30 -5.70 -6.46
CA GLN A 45 -32.03 -5.72 -7.91
C GLN A 45 -31.43 -4.45 -8.52
N GLU A 46 -30.86 -3.53 -7.74
CA GLU A 46 -30.31 -2.25 -8.25
C GLU A 46 -28.83 -2.33 -8.70
N GLY A 47 -28.21 -3.51 -8.67
CA GLY A 47 -26.85 -3.73 -9.20
C GLY A 47 -26.46 -5.20 -9.45
N GLY A 48 -27.17 -6.14 -8.81
CA GLY A 48 -26.97 -7.59 -8.97
C GLY A 48 -25.58 -8.07 -8.56
N ALA A 49 -25.36 -9.39 -8.64
CA ALA A 49 -24.09 -10.01 -8.25
C ALA A 49 -22.87 -9.45 -9.03
N LYS A 50 -23.11 -8.93 -10.24
CA LYS A 50 -22.08 -8.30 -11.08
C LYS A 50 -21.52 -7.02 -10.47
N GLY A 51 -22.38 -6.16 -9.90
CA GLY A 51 -21.95 -4.93 -9.22
C GLY A 51 -21.11 -5.21 -7.97
N ALA A 52 -21.54 -6.18 -7.15
CA ALA A 52 -20.79 -6.62 -5.98
C ALA A 52 -19.46 -7.30 -6.37
N ALA A 53 -19.44 -8.12 -7.41
CA ALA A 53 -18.21 -8.74 -7.91
C ALA A 53 -17.21 -7.69 -8.43
N GLU A 54 -17.67 -6.66 -9.14
CA GLU A 54 -16.81 -5.54 -9.54
C GLU A 54 -16.23 -4.79 -8.31
N ALA A 55 -17.05 -4.58 -7.28
CA ALA A 55 -16.61 -3.99 -6.02
C ALA A 55 -15.52 -4.85 -5.34
N VAL A 56 -15.67 -6.17 -5.32
CA VAL A 56 -14.64 -7.11 -4.81
C VAL A 56 -13.36 -7.09 -5.65
N ARG A 57 -13.46 -7.06 -6.99
CA ARG A 57 -12.27 -6.96 -7.86
C ARG A 57 -11.50 -5.67 -7.60
N LYS A 58 -12.21 -4.55 -7.45
CA LYS A 58 -11.62 -3.26 -7.08
C LYS A 58 -10.96 -3.33 -5.70
N HIS A 59 -11.64 -3.91 -4.72
CA HIS A 59 -11.13 -4.12 -3.37
C HIS A 59 -9.82 -4.95 -3.38
N ARG A 60 -9.81 -6.12 -4.02
CA ARG A 60 -8.60 -6.96 -4.17
C ARG A 60 -7.44 -6.23 -4.84
N ARG A 61 -7.73 -5.41 -5.87
CA ARG A 61 -6.70 -4.64 -6.58
C ARG A 61 -6.04 -3.61 -5.68
N VAL A 62 -6.82 -2.91 -4.86
CA VAL A 62 -6.31 -1.95 -3.87
C VAL A 62 -5.42 -2.69 -2.86
N PHE A 63 -5.89 -3.81 -2.31
CA PHE A 63 -5.21 -4.53 -1.24
C PHE A 63 -3.90 -5.19 -1.63
N ARG A 64 -3.78 -5.67 -2.88
CA ARG A 64 -2.52 -6.24 -3.37
C ARG A 64 -1.39 -5.21 -3.41
N THR A 65 -1.73 -3.93 -3.49
CA THR A 65 -0.79 -2.79 -3.45
C THR A 65 -0.50 -2.25 -2.04
N THR A 66 -1.34 -2.51 -1.03
CA THR A 66 -1.28 -1.82 0.29
C THR A 66 -0.65 -2.61 1.43
N ARG A 67 -0.14 -3.84 1.22
CA ARG A 67 0.34 -4.71 2.31
C ARG A 67 1.64 -4.29 3.00
N GLN A 68 2.29 -3.22 2.54
CA GLN A 68 3.27 -2.52 3.36
C GLN A 68 2.97 -1.02 3.28
N PRO A 69 3.25 -0.24 4.33
CA PRO A 69 3.40 1.21 4.19
C PRO A 69 4.64 1.43 3.33
N ILE A 70 4.50 1.24 2.03
CA ILE A 70 5.53 1.56 1.05
C ILE A 70 5.72 3.06 1.20
N ASP A 71 6.95 3.47 1.49
CA ASP A 71 7.32 4.86 1.30
C ASP A 71 7.05 5.19 -0.15
N HIS A 72 6.02 5.99 -0.36
CA HIS A 72 5.67 6.42 -1.69
C HIS A 72 6.54 7.60 -2.00
N VAL A 73 7.21 7.50 -3.13
CA VAL A 73 8.20 8.47 -3.47
C VAL A 73 8.02 8.96 -4.89
N GLU A 74 8.08 10.27 -5.02
CA GLU A 74 7.92 10.96 -6.28
C GLU A 74 9.24 11.58 -6.72
N ARG A 75 9.54 11.40 -8.02
CA ARG A 75 10.59 12.18 -8.68
C ARG A 75 10.10 13.61 -8.86
N ALA A 76 11.04 14.53 -8.96
CA ALA A 76 10.68 15.92 -9.20
C ALA A 76 9.85 16.11 -10.46
N PRO A 77 8.86 17.03 -10.44
CA PRO A 77 8.17 17.47 -11.64
C PRO A 77 9.16 18.00 -12.69
N LYS A 78 8.82 17.82 -13.97
CA LYS A 78 9.61 18.35 -15.08
C LYS A 78 9.73 19.88 -14.97
N GLY A 79 10.94 20.41 -15.08
CA GLY A 79 11.26 21.83 -14.93
C GLY A 79 11.39 22.33 -13.48
N TRP A 80 11.07 21.50 -12.48
CA TRP A 80 11.24 21.87 -11.07
C TRP A 80 12.66 21.57 -10.62
N GLN A 81 13.50 22.61 -10.56
CA GLN A 81 14.84 22.54 -9.97
C GLN A 81 15.71 21.35 -10.47
N GLU A 82 15.51 20.89 -11.72
CA GLU A 82 16.16 19.68 -12.24
C GLU A 82 17.69 19.75 -12.11
N ASP A 83 18.26 20.93 -12.39
CA ASP A 83 19.69 21.15 -12.26
C ASP A 83 20.17 21.08 -10.81
N ARG A 84 19.42 21.64 -9.86
CA ARG A 84 19.74 21.52 -8.43
C ARG A 84 19.67 20.06 -7.98
N ILE A 85 18.66 19.32 -8.39
CA ILE A 85 18.52 17.89 -8.04
C ILE A 85 19.65 17.08 -8.64
N ARG A 86 20.04 17.35 -9.90
CA ARG A 86 21.18 16.70 -10.55
C ARG A 86 22.50 17.04 -9.83
N GLN A 87 22.66 18.27 -9.35
CA GLN A 87 23.80 18.67 -8.53
C GLN A 87 23.80 17.95 -7.18
N LEU A 88 22.65 17.89 -6.49
CA LEU A 88 22.51 17.14 -5.23
C LEU A 88 22.81 15.66 -5.40
N ALA A 89 22.32 15.03 -6.49
CA ALA A 89 22.63 13.65 -6.83
C ALA A 89 24.15 13.41 -6.89
N ARG A 90 24.89 14.30 -7.57
CA ARG A 90 26.36 14.21 -7.66
C ARG A 90 27.03 14.38 -6.30
N VAL A 91 26.61 15.37 -5.52
CA VAL A 91 27.16 15.63 -4.17
C VAL A 91 26.91 14.42 -3.26
N TYR A 92 25.70 13.88 -3.24
CA TYR A 92 25.36 12.70 -2.43
C TYR A 92 26.11 11.46 -2.88
N THR A 93 26.31 11.26 -4.19
CA THR A 93 27.18 10.20 -4.70
C THR A 93 28.61 10.37 -4.17
N GLN A 94 29.19 11.55 -4.25
CA GLN A 94 30.55 11.81 -3.75
C GLN A 94 30.67 11.58 -2.24
N LEU A 95 29.66 11.98 -1.45
CA LEU A 95 29.62 11.71 -0.02
C LEU A 95 29.50 10.21 0.27
N ALA A 96 28.63 9.50 -0.44
CA ALA A 96 28.46 8.05 -0.31
C ALA A 96 29.74 7.28 -0.66
N GLU A 97 30.53 7.73 -1.65
CA GLU A 97 31.83 7.13 -1.99
C GLU A 97 32.85 7.27 -0.86
N GLN A 98 32.72 8.31 -0.04
CA GLN A 98 33.58 8.52 1.11
C GLN A 98 33.20 7.63 2.29
N GLU A 99 32.06 6.94 2.29
CA GLU A 99 31.67 6.07 3.39
C GLU A 99 32.50 4.78 3.45
N LEU A 100 33.04 4.47 4.63
CA LEU A 100 33.86 3.27 4.84
C LEU A 100 33.08 1.98 4.53
N SER A 101 31.80 1.92 4.88
CA SER A 101 30.91 0.79 4.58
C SER A 101 30.80 0.54 3.07
N VAL A 102 30.61 1.60 2.29
CA VAL A 102 30.53 1.54 0.82
C VAL A 102 31.85 1.07 0.22
N ARG A 103 32.98 1.68 0.61
CA ARG A 103 34.30 1.30 0.07
C ARG A 103 34.65 -0.16 0.38
N HIS A 104 34.43 -0.59 1.62
CA HIS A 104 34.69 -1.96 2.06
C HIS A 104 33.85 -2.97 1.28
N LEU A 105 32.56 -2.69 1.13
CA LEU A 105 31.64 -3.58 0.45
C LEU A 105 31.92 -3.65 -1.07
N ARG A 106 32.22 -2.52 -1.72
CA ARG A 106 32.64 -2.51 -3.13
C ARG A 106 33.92 -3.31 -3.35
N ALA A 107 34.90 -3.19 -2.46
CA ALA A 107 36.13 -3.99 -2.53
C ALA A 107 35.84 -5.51 -2.41
N LYS A 108 34.90 -5.92 -1.54
CA LYS A 108 34.43 -7.32 -1.45
C LYS A 108 33.79 -7.79 -2.76
N ILE A 109 32.88 -6.99 -3.32
CA ILE A 109 32.16 -7.29 -4.57
C ILE A 109 33.15 -7.43 -5.73
N ASP A 110 34.04 -6.45 -5.92
CA ASP A 110 35.05 -6.46 -6.97
C ASP A 110 36.01 -7.65 -6.84
N GLY A 111 36.42 -7.97 -5.61
CA GLY A 111 37.26 -9.13 -5.32
C GLY A 111 36.58 -10.47 -5.68
N LEU A 112 35.25 -10.55 -5.64
CA LEU A 112 34.49 -11.72 -6.09
C LEU A 112 34.33 -11.75 -7.61
N SER A 113 34.04 -10.61 -8.24
CA SER A 113 33.94 -10.49 -9.70
C SER A 113 35.28 -10.85 -10.37
N ARG A 114 36.41 -10.38 -9.84
CA ARG A 114 37.76 -10.76 -10.26
C ARG A 114 38.00 -12.26 -10.18
N ARG A 115 37.68 -12.87 -9.03
CA ARG A 115 37.87 -14.32 -8.83
C ARG A 115 37.00 -15.15 -9.79
N ALA A 116 35.79 -14.71 -10.08
CA ALA A 116 34.91 -15.36 -11.06
C ALA A 116 35.47 -15.26 -12.48
N ALA A 117 35.93 -14.07 -12.88
CA ALA A 117 36.57 -13.84 -14.18
C ALA A 117 37.83 -14.70 -14.37
N LEU A 118 38.70 -14.76 -13.36
CA LEU A 118 39.91 -15.60 -13.37
C LEU A 118 39.61 -17.10 -13.52
N ARG A 119 38.53 -17.60 -12.87
CA ARG A 119 38.10 -18.99 -13.03
C ARG A 119 37.59 -19.28 -14.45
N LYS A 120 36.87 -18.32 -15.06
CA LYS A 120 36.31 -18.46 -16.40
C LYS A 120 37.38 -18.35 -17.51
N ALA A 121 38.40 -17.50 -17.31
CA ALA A 121 39.42 -17.23 -18.32
C ALA A 121 40.49 -18.34 -18.46
N GLY A 122 40.58 -19.29 -17.52
CA GLY A 122 41.71 -20.23 -17.45
C GLY A 122 43.02 -19.52 -17.07
N ARG A 123 43.99 -20.26 -16.51
CA ARG A 123 45.21 -19.70 -15.90
C ARG A 123 46.10 -18.86 -16.84
N GLU A 124 45.93 -18.93 -18.17
CA GLU A 124 46.90 -18.39 -19.12
C GLU A 124 46.47 -17.13 -19.89
N LYS A 125 45.24 -16.63 -19.73
CA LYS A 125 44.77 -15.46 -20.50
C LYS A 125 44.02 -14.39 -19.71
N ALA A 126 44.34 -14.26 -18.42
CA ALA A 126 43.90 -13.12 -17.61
C ALA A 126 44.74 -11.86 -17.91
N THR A 127 44.85 -11.49 -19.18
CA THR A 127 45.24 -10.12 -19.56
C THR A 127 44.14 -9.19 -19.07
N ARG A 128 44.47 -8.37 -18.06
CA ARG A 128 44.10 -6.97 -17.74
C ARG A 128 42.85 -6.30 -18.36
N GLU A 129 41.90 -7.03 -18.94
CA GLU A 129 40.56 -6.54 -19.23
C GLU A 129 39.82 -6.51 -17.90
N VAL A 130 39.52 -5.27 -17.52
CA VAL A 130 38.96 -4.82 -16.26
C VAL A 130 37.90 -5.80 -15.79
N ALA A 131 38.16 -6.47 -14.66
CA ALA A 131 37.13 -7.12 -13.88
C ALA A 131 36.16 -6.04 -13.40
N GLY A 132 35.22 -5.72 -14.28
CA GLY A 132 34.26 -4.66 -14.11
C GLY A 132 33.23 -5.04 -13.08
N THR A 133 32.76 -4.01 -12.39
CA THR A 133 31.51 -4.00 -11.66
C THR A 133 30.39 -4.60 -12.54
N PRO A 134 29.53 -5.49 -12.04
CA PRO A 134 28.51 -6.15 -12.87
C PRO A 134 27.66 -5.10 -13.61
N GLU A 135 27.48 -5.28 -14.92
CA GLU A 135 26.60 -4.41 -15.68
C GLU A 135 25.18 -4.42 -15.08
N PRO A 136 24.42 -3.31 -15.18
CA PRO A 136 23.05 -3.26 -14.67
C PRO A 136 22.15 -4.38 -15.19
N ALA A 137 22.34 -4.81 -16.44
CA ALA A 137 21.60 -5.93 -17.04
C ALA A 137 21.93 -7.29 -16.38
N ALA A 138 23.11 -7.42 -15.77
CA ALA A 138 23.55 -8.62 -15.06
C ALA A 138 23.22 -8.59 -13.56
N LEU A 139 22.68 -7.48 -13.03
CA LEU A 139 22.38 -7.33 -11.60
C LEU A 139 21.37 -8.38 -11.11
N VAL A 140 20.32 -8.65 -11.87
CA VAL A 140 19.30 -9.66 -11.51
C VAL A 140 19.93 -11.03 -11.39
N THR A 141 20.66 -11.47 -12.42
CA THR A 141 21.37 -12.75 -12.42
C THR A 141 22.39 -12.84 -11.29
N TRP A 142 23.11 -11.75 -11.01
CA TRP A 142 24.06 -11.68 -9.89
C TRP A 142 23.35 -11.84 -8.55
N ILE A 143 22.23 -11.12 -8.32
CA ILE A 143 21.45 -11.23 -7.08
C ILE A 143 20.93 -12.66 -6.92
N ILE A 144 20.35 -13.24 -7.97
CA ILE A 144 19.80 -14.60 -7.94
C ILE A 144 20.89 -15.64 -7.63
N ASP A 145 22.03 -15.62 -8.35
CA ASP A 145 23.15 -16.54 -8.08
C ASP A 145 23.64 -16.43 -6.63
N ARG A 146 23.79 -15.20 -6.12
CA ARG A 146 24.25 -14.97 -4.75
C ARG A 146 23.21 -15.36 -3.71
N TYR A 147 21.94 -15.20 -4.02
CA TYR A 147 20.83 -15.56 -3.15
C TYR A 147 20.78 -17.07 -2.93
N TYR A 148 20.79 -17.87 -4.01
CA TYR A 148 20.84 -19.32 -3.90
C TYR A 148 22.08 -19.83 -3.16
N ARG A 149 23.25 -19.24 -3.44
CA ARG A 149 24.49 -19.57 -2.70
C ARG A 149 24.41 -19.22 -1.21
N ALA A 150 23.81 -18.08 -0.87
CA ALA A 150 23.68 -17.65 0.52
C ALA A 150 22.77 -18.59 1.33
N LEU A 151 21.77 -19.18 0.68
CA LEU A 151 20.89 -20.18 1.28
C LEU A 151 21.47 -21.60 1.24
N ASN A 152 22.63 -21.80 0.59
CA ASN A 152 23.22 -23.11 0.33
C ASN A 152 22.25 -24.06 -0.40
N ILE A 153 21.54 -23.54 -1.40
CA ILE A 153 20.58 -24.27 -2.21
C ILE A 153 21.06 -24.32 -3.67
N ALA A 154 20.76 -25.41 -4.37
CA ALA A 154 20.95 -25.50 -5.81
C ALA A 154 20.12 -24.43 -6.55
N ALA A 155 20.63 -23.93 -7.68
CA ALA A 155 20.01 -22.82 -8.41
C ALA A 155 18.65 -23.16 -9.05
N ASP A 156 18.34 -24.46 -9.16
CA ASP A 156 17.12 -25.05 -9.71
C ASP A 156 16.13 -25.54 -8.64
N ALA A 157 16.40 -25.27 -7.36
CA ALA A 157 15.53 -25.70 -6.28
C ALA A 157 14.18 -25.00 -6.31
N ASP A 158 13.16 -25.72 -5.83
CA ASP A 158 11.80 -25.21 -5.78
C ASP A 158 11.58 -24.14 -4.69
N ALA A 159 10.39 -23.52 -4.75
CA ALA A 159 10.01 -22.45 -3.82
C ALA A 159 9.90 -22.91 -2.36
N ASP A 160 9.67 -24.20 -2.11
CA ASP A 160 9.51 -24.74 -0.76
C ASP A 160 10.88 -24.98 -0.10
N ALA A 161 11.90 -25.37 -0.87
CA ALA A 161 13.28 -25.40 -0.42
C ALA A 161 13.78 -24.00 -0.01
N VAL A 162 13.49 -22.99 -0.84
CA VAL A 162 13.83 -21.58 -0.53
C VAL A 162 13.10 -21.12 0.73
N ARG A 163 11.81 -21.41 0.86
CA ARG A 163 11.01 -21.03 2.03
C ARG A 163 11.56 -21.69 3.30
N THR A 164 11.84 -22.99 3.25
CA THR A 164 12.38 -23.77 4.37
C THR A 164 13.74 -23.23 4.83
N ALA A 165 14.60 -22.84 3.90
CA ALA A 165 15.90 -22.25 4.24
C ALA A 165 15.80 -20.83 4.83
N LEU A 166 14.71 -20.11 4.55
CA LEU A 166 14.45 -18.79 5.16
C LEU A 166 13.84 -18.89 6.57
N VAL A 167 13.18 -20.01 6.91
CA VAL A 167 12.52 -20.20 8.22
C VAL A 167 13.45 -19.91 9.42
N PRO A 168 14.71 -20.38 9.46
CA PRO A 168 15.63 -20.08 10.56
C PRO A 168 15.96 -18.59 10.73
N HIS A 169 15.64 -17.77 9.74
CA HIS A 169 15.95 -16.36 9.71
C HIS A 169 14.71 -15.45 9.82
N LEU A 170 13.53 -16.02 10.03
CA LEU A 170 12.30 -15.26 10.22
C LEU A 170 12.38 -14.40 11.49
N GLY A 171 12.33 -13.08 11.31
CA GLY A 171 12.26 -12.12 12.42
C GLY A 171 12.76 -10.72 12.08
N THR A 172 13.84 -10.58 11.30
CA THR A 172 14.35 -9.29 10.80
C THR A 172 15.31 -9.50 9.62
N LEU A 173 14.84 -10.13 8.53
CA LEU A 173 15.66 -10.23 7.33
C LEU A 173 15.78 -8.86 6.66
N PRO A 174 17.01 -8.39 6.35
CA PRO A 174 17.20 -7.25 5.48
C PRO A 174 16.48 -7.48 4.13
N GLU A 175 15.80 -6.45 3.65
CA GLU A 175 15.16 -6.46 2.34
C GLU A 175 16.11 -5.88 1.29
N LEU A 176 16.41 -6.67 0.26
CA LEU A 176 17.18 -6.21 -0.89
C LEU A 176 16.24 -5.85 -2.03
N TRP A 177 16.35 -4.60 -2.49
CA TRP A 177 15.54 -4.06 -3.57
C TRP A 177 16.33 -4.07 -4.88
N TYR A 178 15.72 -4.55 -5.96
CA TYR A 178 16.32 -4.58 -7.29
C TYR A 178 15.28 -4.42 -8.39
N ARG A 179 15.73 -4.15 -9.61
CA ARG A 179 14.83 -3.99 -10.77
C ARG A 179 15.01 -5.13 -11.76
N ASP A 180 13.90 -5.70 -12.20
CA ASP A 180 13.81 -6.75 -13.21
C ASP A 180 12.89 -6.26 -14.34
N GLY A 181 13.48 -5.85 -15.45
CA GLY A 181 12.79 -5.09 -16.49
C GLY A 181 12.23 -3.78 -15.93
N ASP A 182 10.92 -3.58 -16.05
CA ASP A 182 10.23 -2.39 -15.55
C ASP A 182 9.81 -2.51 -14.07
N GLU A 183 9.82 -3.71 -13.52
CA GLU A 183 9.31 -4.01 -12.18
C GLU A 183 10.41 -3.88 -11.11
N VAL A 184 10.07 -3.24 -9.99
CA VAL A 184 10.90 -3.24 -8.79
C VAL A 184 10.51 -4.44 -7.94
N ARG A 185 11.48 -5.27 -7.61
CA ARG A 185 11.32 -6.48 -6.79
C ARG A 185 12.03 -6.31 -5.46
N VAL A 186 11.54 -7.04 -4.47
CA VAL A 186 12.09 -7.10 -3.11
C VAL A 186 12.33 -8.56 -2.77
N VAL A 187 13.50 -8.85 -2.20
CA VAL A 187 13.84 -10.17 -1.69
C VAL A 187 14.43 -10.05 -0.29
N ALA A 188 13.92 -10.84 0.64
CA ALA A 188 14.49 -10.95 1.99
C ALA A 188 15.76 -11.80 1.93
N VAL A 189 16.88 -11.29 2.46
CA VAL A 189 18.19 -11.94 2.32
C VAL A 189 18.81 -12.24 3.68
N PRO A 190 19.55 -13.36 3.86
CA PRO A 190 20.18 -13.68 5.15
C PRO A 190 21.14 -12.57 5.60
N ALA A 191 20.97 -12.04 6.81
CA ALA A 191 21.71 -10.88 7.31
C ALA A 191 23.24 -11.09 7.36
N GLY A 192 23.70 -12.31 7.60
CA GLY A 192 25.13 -12.66 7.62
C GLY A 192 25.76 -12.92 6.24
N SER A 193 24.98 -12.82 5.16
CA SER A 193 25.48 -13.02 3.80
C SER A 193 26.00 -11.71 3.19
N LEU A 194 26.75 -11.81 2.08
CA LEU A 194 27.11 -10.62 1.30
C LEU A 194 25.88 -9.82 0.85
N LEU A 195 24.78 -10.49 0.47
CA LEU A 195 23.54 -9.81 0.11
C LEU A 195 22.89 -9.12 1.31
N GLY A 196 22.99 -9.72 2.50
CA GLY A 196 22.56 -9.08 3.75
C GLY A 196 23.34 -7.80 4.03
N GLU A 197 24.67 -7.82 3.85
CA GLU A 197 25.51 -6.63 3.94
C GLU A 197 25.12 -5.57 2.90
N VAL A 198 24.88 -5.98 1.64
CA VAL A 198 24.41 -5.08 0.57
C VAL A 198 23.06 -4.46 0.90
N ALA A 199 22.09 -5.27 1.33
CA ALA A 199 20.75 -4.80 1.68
C ALA A 199 20.80 -3.77 2.80
N LYS A 200 21.61 -4.02 3.84
CA LYS A 200 21.81 -3.09 4.95
C LYS A 200 22.42 -1.76 4.47
N VAL A 201 23.54 -1.81 3.76
CA VAL A 201 24.22 -0.58 3.29
C VAL A 201 23.34 0.17 2.29
N ALA A 202 22.67 -0.53 1.37
CA ALA A 202 21.75 0.09 0.42
C ALA A 202 20.57 0.77 1.12
N ALA A 203 20.00 0.15 2.16
CA ALA A 203 18.93 0.76 2.96
C ALA A 203 19.41 2.01 3.71
N GLU A 204 20.61 1.96 4.31
CA GLU A 204 21.24 3.12 4.98
C GLU A 204 21.48 4.28 3.99
N LEU A 205 21.98 3.98 2.79
CA LEU A 205 22.18 4.97 1.73
C LEU A 205 20.85 5.54 1.23
N ALA A 206 19.85 4.69 1.02
CA ALA A 206 18.52 5.09 0.58
C ALA A 206 17.88 6.07 1.57
N ASP A 207 17.96 5.78 2.87
CA ASP A 207 17.41 6.66 3.90
C ASP A 207 18.21 7.97 4.02
N ARG A 208 19.55 7.88 4.13
CA ARG A 208 20.43 9.03 4.33
C ARG A 208 20.39 10.03 3.17
N TYR A 209 20.47 9.53 1.94
CA TYR A 209 20.57 10.37 0.74
C TYR A 209 19.24 10.50 0.00
N ARG A 210 18.15 9.96 0.58
CA ARG A 210 16.82 9.93 -0.02
C ARG A 210 16.83 9.29 -1.40
N TRP A 211 17.60 8.23 -1.58
CA TRP A 211 17.61 7.48 -2.84
C TRP A 211 16.53 6.41 -2.84
N SER A 212 16.12 6.01 -4.04
CA SER A 212 15.35 4.77 -4.16
C SER A 212 16.15 3.58 -3.65
N PRO A 213 15.57 2.68 -2.82
CA PRO A 213 16.25 1.47 -2.38
C PRO A 213 16.87 0.68 -3.53
N TRP A 214 16.17 0.57 -4.66
CA TRP A 214 16.73 -0.11 -5.84
C TRP A 214 17.85 0.70 -6.51
N ASP A 215 17.75 2.03 -6.57
CA ASP A 215 18.80 2.88 -7.15
C ASP A 215 20.06 2.84 -6.27
N ALA A 216 19.89 2.82 -4.95
CA ALA A 216 20.96 2.65 -3.98
C ALA A 216 21.64 1.28 -4.15
N THR A 217 20.87 0.19 -4.26
CA THR A 217 21.41 -1.15 -4.56
C THR A 217 22.16 -1.17 -5.89
N ARG A 218 21.55 -0.66 -6.97
CA ARG A 218 22.20 -0.59 -8.30
C ARG A 218 23.50 0.18 -8.21
N TRP A 219 23.49 1.40 -7.66
CA TRP A 219 24.69 2.22 -7.60
C TRP A 219 25.77 1.58 -6.71
N LEU A 220 25.39 0.99 -5.59
CA LEU A 220 26.34 0.31 -4.69
C LEU A 220 27.02 -0.87 -5.38
N VAL A 221 26.24 -1.72 -6.06
CA VAL A 221 26.70 -2.99 -6.65
C VAL A 221 27.29 -2.82 -8.04
N CYS A 222 26.70 -1.97 -8.89
CA CYS A 222 27.03 -1.76 -10.30
C CYS A 222 27.83 -0.47 -10.56
N GLY A 223 27.82 0.50 -9.63
CA GLY A 223 28.31 1.85 -9.91
C GLY A 223 27.42 2.59 -10.91
N GLY A 224 28.04 3.49 -11.68
CA GLY A 224 27.37 4.23 -12.77
C GLY A 224 26.72 5.54 -12.31
N ASP A 225 25.59 5.87 -12.93
CA ASP A 225 24.92 7.16 -12.75
C ASP A 225 24.57 7.43 -11.28
N SER A 226 24.69 8.70 -10.89
CA SER A 226 24.26 9.17 -9.57
C SER A 226 22.77 8.92 -9.36
N PRO A 227 22.38 8.20 -8.28
CA PRO A 227 20.98 8.08 -7.90
C PRO A 227 20.35 9.45 -7.68
N VAL A 228 19.15 9.62 -8.21
CA VAL A 228 18.41 10.87 -8.08
C VAL A 228 17.74 10.89 -6.70
N PRO A 229 18.04 11.87 -5.84
CA PRO A 229 17.38 11.98 -4.55
C PRO A 229 15.92 12.33 -4.77
N TRP A 230 15.11 11.75 -3.91
CA TRP A 230 13.71 12.01 -3.79
C TRP A 230 13.46 13.37 -3.17
N VAL A 231 12.57 14.12 -3.80
CA VAL A 231 12.25 15.48 -3.38
C VAL A 231 10.98 15.52 -2.52
N PHE A 232 10.21 14.44 -2.59
CA PHE A 232 8.95 14.25 -1.88
C PHE A 232 8.77 12.78 -1.52
N ARG A 233 8.70 12.48 -0.22
CA ARG A 233 8.38 11.16 0.35
C ARG A 233 7.12 11.32 1.21
N TRP A 234 6.25 10.33 1.20
CA TRP A 234 5.15 10.29 2.15
C TRP A 234 4.88 8.89 2.65
N LYS A 235 4.42 8.84 3.90
CA LYS A 235 4.09 7.60 4.59
C LYS A 235 2.74 7.72 5.29
N PRO A 236 1.83 6.76 5.07
CA PRO A 236 0.64 6.64 5.88
C PRO A 236 1.01 6.09 7.26
N GLU A 237 0.68 6.82 8.32
CA GLU A 237 0.78 6.35 9.70
C GLU A 237 -0.62 6.01 10.22
N LEU A 238 -0.97 4.73 10.14
CA LEU A 238 -2.13 4.17 10.84
C LEU A 238 -1.81 4.12 12.34
N ARG A 239 -2.21 5.15 13.09
CA ARG A 239 -2.13 5.13 14.55
C ARG A 239 -3.45 4.60 15.10
N GLY A 240 -3.38 3.67 16.05
CA GLY A 240 -4.53 3.19 16.82
C GLY A 240 -5.16 1.90 16.30
N LEU A 241 -4.77 0.77 16.89
CA LEU A 241 -5.63 -0.40 17.05
C LEU A 241 -6.24 -0.29 18.45
N HIS A 242 -7.49 0.16 18.57
CA HIS A 242 -8.20 0.00 19.84
C HIS A 242 -9.14 -1.18 19.69
N ARG A 243 -8.83 -2.29 20.38
CA ARG A 243 -9.60 -3.55 20.36
C ARG A 243 -9.79 -4.19 18.97
N GLY A 244 -8.75 -4.18 18.12
CA GLY A 244 -8.84 -4.80 16.80
C GLY A 244 -9.63 -4.00 15.76
N GLU A 245 -10.23 -2.87 16.15
CA GLU A 245 -10.80 -1.88 15.26
C GLU A 245 -9.82 -0.72 15.13
N ILE A 246 -9.35 -0.45 13.90
CA ILE A 246 -8.54 0.74 13.64
C ILE A 246 -9.50 1.92 13.54
N THR A 247 -9.52 2.76 14.57
CA THR A 247 -10.27 4.01 14.54
C THR A 247 -9.48 5.02 13.72
N ASP A 248 -10.06 5.43 12.59
CA ASP A 248 -9.35 6.17 11.55
C ASP A 248 -9.02 7.63 11.90
N THR A 249 -9.56 8.15 13.00
CA THR A 249 -9.34 9.53 13.45
C THR A 249 -7.91 9.80 13.90
N THR A 250 -7.16 8.76 14.24
CA THR A 250 -5.75 8.83 14.64
C THR A 250 -4.80 8.64 13.47
N THR A 251 -5.29 8.27 12.29
CA THR A 251 -4.44 8.12 11.11
C THR A 251 -3.81 9.45 10.71
N ARG A 252 -2.52 9.44 10.37
CA ARG A 252 -1.76 10.60 9.90
C ARG A 252 -1.14 10.30 8.56
N LEU A 253 -1.01 11.33 7.73
CA LEU A 253 -0.14 11.29 6.56
C LEU A 253 1.10 12.09 6.91
N VAL A 254 2.25 11.42 6.97
CA VAL A 254 3.54 12.09 7.19
C VAL A 254 4.11 12.43 5.83
N LEU A 255 4.38 13.72 5.62
CA LEU A 255 5.04 14.22 4.42
C LEU A 255 6.46 14.64 4.76
N GLU A 256 7.40 14.16 3.96
CA GLU A 256 8.78 14.56 3.95
C GLU A 256 9.04 15.32 2.64
N VAL A 257 9.16 16.64 2.75
CA VAL A 257 9.34 17.55 1.61
C VAL A 257 10.73 18.18 1.65
N ASP A 258 11.31 18.46 0.47
CA ASP A 258 12.43 19.40 0.39
C ASP A 258 11.93 20.81 0.80
N PRO A 259 12.62 21.53 1.71
CA PRO A 259 12.24 22.88 2.11
C PRO A 259 12.11 23.89 0.97
N ALA A 260 12.69 23.61 -0.20
CA ALA A 260 12.55 24.42 -1.40
C ALA A 260 11.15 24.32 -2.06
N PHE A 261 10.28 23.41 -1.62
CA PHE A 261 8.90 23.34 -2.10
C PHE A 261 8.13 24.62 -1.76
N THR A 262 7.37 25.12 -2.73
CA THR A 262 6.39 26.17 -2.45
C THR A 262 5.19 25.58 -1.70
N PRO A 263 4.42 26.39 -0.96
CA PRO A 263 3.18 25.92 -0.33
C PRO A 263 2.20 25.26 -1.32
N SER A 264 2.16 25.75 -2.58
CA SER A 264 1.33 25.16 -3.64
C SER A 264 1.83 23.77 -4.05
N ASP A 265 3.15 23.58 -4.14
CA ASP A 265 3.74 22.28 -4.47
C ASP A 265 3.45 21.26 -3.37
N VAL A 266 3.58 21.67 -2.09
CA VAL A 266 3.24 20.81 -0.94
C VAL A 266 1.75 20.41 -0.98
N ALA A 267 0.85 21.35 -1.28
CA ALA A 267 -0.57 21.07 -1.39
C ALA A 267 -0.88 20.08 -2.54
N ALA A 268 -0.22 20.24 -3.70
CA ALA A 268 -0.36 19.32 -4.82
C ALA A 268 0.18 17.93 -4.49
N ALA A 269 1.35 17.85 -3.85
CA ALA A 269 1.98 16.60 -3.43
C ALA A 269 1.13 15.86 -2.37
N TYR A 270 0.61 16.60 -1.39
CA TYR A 270 -0.38 16.08 -0.44
C TYR A 270 -1.62 15.55 -1.15
N GLY A 271 -2.16 16.28 -2.14
CA GLY A 271 -3.31 15.84 -2.92
C GLY A 271 -3.07 14.50 -3.64
N ARG A 272 -1.88 14.31 -4.23
CA ARG A 272 -1.48 13.05 -4.88
C ARG A 272 -1.30 11.92 -3.87
N ALA A 273 -0.58 12.16 -2.78
CA ALA A 273 -0.40 11.22 -1.68
C ALA A 273 -1.72 10.82 -1.01
N ARG A 274 -2.68 11.73 -0.98
CA ARG A 274 -4.04 11.49 -0.52
C ARG A 274 -4.83 10.62 -1.50
N ALA A 275 -4.65 10.83 -2.80
CA ALA A 275 -5.38 10.10 -3.85
C ALA A 275 -4.98 8.62 -3.96
N THR A 276 -3.72 8.29 -3.66
CA THR A 276 -3.22 6.90 -3.60
C THR A 276 -3.84 6.11 -2.46
N ILE A 277 -4.08 6.76 -1.31
CA ILE A 277 -4.76 6.15 -0.15
C ILE A 277 -6.25 5.96 -0.45
N TYR A 278 -6.88 6.98 -1.03
CA TYR A 278 -8.34 7.01 -1.22
C TYR A 278 -8.79 6.53 -2.60
N SER A 279 -8.09 5.57 -3.22
CA SER A 279 -8.37 5.15 -4.60
C SER A 279 -9.84 4.73 -4.80
N GLY A 280 -10.65 5.64 -5.33
CA GLY A 280 -12.06 5.44 -5.63
C GLY A 280 -13.07 5.87 -4.55
N VAL A 281 -12.66 6.43 -3.41
CA VAL A 281 -13.58 7.00 -2.40
C VAL A 281 -13.27 8.47 -2.20
N ARG A 282 -14.17 9.35 -2.62
CA ARG A 282 -14.01 10.79 -2.40
C ARG A 282 -14.27 11.10 -0.92
N VAL A 283 -13.20 11.32 -0.16
CA VAL A 283 -13.30 11.81 1.23
C VAL A 283 -13.75 13.25 1.21
N ARG A 284 -15.04 13.44 1.49
CA ARG A 284 -15.67 14.77 1.60
C ARG A 284 -15.65 15.21 3.06
N PRO A 285 -15.37 16.49 3.33
CA PRO A 285 -15.65 17.07 4.63
C PRO A 285 -17.09 16.76 5.06
N LEU A 286 -17.31 16.56 6.35
CA LEU A 286 -18.66 16.46 6.90
C LEU A 286 -19.29 17.85 6.86
N ASP A 287 -20.27 18.04 5.95
CA ASP A 287 -21.12 19.22 5.97
C ASP A 287 -22.03 19.22 7.22
N ASP A 288 -22.65 20.37 7.51
CA ASP A 288 -23.47 20.56 8.72
C ASP A 288 -24.60 19.53 8.84
N LYS A 289 -25.17 19.09 7.70
CA LYS A 289 -26.21 18.06 7.69
C LYS A 289 -25.64 16.69 8.04
N SER A 290 -24.51 16.31 7.45
CA SER A 290 -23.82 15.05 7.70
C SER A 290 -23.33 14.99 9.15
N GLN A 291 -22.79 16.07 9.71
CA GLN A 291 -22.42 16.12 11.13
C GLN A 291 -23.64 15.89 12.04
N ALA A 292 -24.78 16.53 11.72
CA ALA A 292 -26.00 16.33 12.48
C ALA A 292 -26.58 14.91 12.34
N LEU A 293 -26.51 14.31 11.15
CA LEU A 293 -26.90 12.90 10.93
C LEU A 293 -26.01 11.94 11.72
N ALA A 294 -24.70 12.16 11.71
CA ALA A 294 -23.76 11.32 12.45
C ALA A 294 -23.95 11.46 13.96
N ARG A 295 -24.21 12.67 14.46
CA ARG A 295 -24.60 12.90 15.86
C ARG A 295 -25.94 12.23 16.20
N PHE A 296 -26.93 12.34 15.32
CA PHE A 296 -28.21 11.66 15.50
C PHE A 296 -28.02 10.15 15.59
N ALA A 297 -27.18 9.56 14.73
CA ALA A 297 -26.82 8.16 14.79
C ALA A 297 -26.16 7.77 16.13
N LEU A 298 -25.21 8.60 16.62
CA LEU A 298 -24.58 8.40 17.93
C LEU A 298 -25.60 8.41 19.07
N ASP A 299 -26.48 9.41 19.10
CA ASP A 299 -27.48 9.60 20.15
C ASP A 299 -28.50 8.44 20.21
N HIS A 300 -28.63 7.65 19.13
CA HIS A 300 -29.55 6.53 19.04
C HIS A 300 -28.86 5.15 19.06
N GLY A 301 -27.56 5.07 19.37
CA GLY A 301 -26.84 3.79 19.46
C GLY A 301 -26.62 3.10 18.12
N TYR A 302 -26.35 3.85 17.05
CA TYR A 302 -26.06 3.27 15.75
C TYR A 302 -24.80 2.41 15.79
N GLY A 303 -24.96 1.11 15.52
CA GLY A 303 -23.91 0.09 15.66
C GLY A 303 -24.32 -1.09 16.55
N ASP A 304 -25.28 -0.88 17.46
CA ASP A 304 -25.70 -1.89 18.44
C ASP A 304 -26.85 -2.80 17.95
N GLY A 305 -27.12 -2.83 16.64
CA GLY A 305 -28.16 -3.65 16.02
C GLY A 305 -28.81 -2.99 14.80
N LYS A 306 -29.84 -3.65 14.24
CA LYS A 306 -30.57 -3.16 13.06
C LYS A 306 -31.49 -2.00 13.45
N PRO A 307 -31.25 -0.77 12.97
CA PRO A 307 -32.06 0.37 13.38
C PRO A 307 -33.50 0.24 12.87
N PRO A 308 -34.50 0.69 13.65
CA PRO A 308 -35.86 0.89 13.16
C PRO A 308 -35.88 2.11 12.23
N TRP A 309 -35.40 1.91 11.00
CA TRP A 309 -35.10 2.97 10.02
C TRP A 309 -36.25 3.96 9.79
N GLU A 310 -37.49 3.48 9.85
CA GLU A 310 -38.66 4.34 9.66
C GLU A 310 -38.91 5.25 10.86
N ASP A 311 -38.78 4.73 12.07
CA ASP A 311 -38.94 5.51 13.30
C ASP A 311 -37.80 6.51 13.45
N TRP A 312 -36.57 6.12 13.13
CA TRP A 312 -35.42 7.03 13.10
C TRP A 312 -35.60 8.15 12.06
N ARG A 313 -36.13 7.83 10.87
CA ARG A 313 -36.47 8.84 9.86
C ARG A 313 -37.50 9.84 10.39
N LYS A 314 -38.57 9.35 11.04
CA LYS A 314 -39.61 10.20 11.64
C LYS A 314 -39.05 11.09 12.76
N GLN A 315 -38.22 10.53 13.63
CA GLN A 315 -37.55 11.26 14.71
C GLN A 315 -36.59 12.32 14.17
N TRP A 316 -35.79 11.98 13.15
CA TRP A 316 -34.95 12.94 12.43
C TRP A 316 -35.79 14.09 11.86
N ASN A 317 -36.86 13.77 11.13
CA ASN A 317 -37.75 14.75 10.51
C ASN A 317 -38.48 15.64 11.55
N ALA A 318 -38.81 15.07 12.71
CA ALA A 318 -39.44 15.78 13.83
C ALA A 318 -38.44 16.65 14.61
N GLY A 319 -37.16 16.29 14.62
CA GLY A 319 -36.10 16.99 15.34
C GLY A 319 -35.12 17.74 14.40
N PRO A 320 -33.83 17.34 14.34
CA PRO A 320 -32.79 18.06 13.59
C PRO A 320 -33.10 18.31 12.11
N GLY A 321 -33.81 17.38 11.46
CA GLY A 321 -34.22 17.45 10.06
C GLY A 321 -35.17 18.61 9.74
N ARG A 322 -35.87 19.18 10.74
CA ARG A 322 -36.71 20.38 10.53
C ARG A 322 -35.91 21.56 9.98
N LYS A 323 -34.65 21.71 10.41
CA LYS A 323 -33.77 22.82 10.01
C LYS A 323 -32.75 22.41 8.95
N ARG A 324 -32.36 21.13 8.91
CA ARG A 324 -31.25 20.62 8.08
C ARG A 324 -31.70 19.80 6.86
N GLY A 325 -33.00 19.83 6.57
CA GLY A 325 -33.61 19.07 5.48
C GLY A 325 -34.25 17.77 5.97
N ARG A 326 -35.54 17.62 5.63
CA ARG A 326 -36.31 16.41 5.90
C ARG A 326 -36.14 15.41 4.77
N TYR A 327 -36.24 14.13 5.10
CA TYR A 327 -36.43 13.08 4.11
C TYR A 327 -37.93 12.98 3.86
N GLY A 328 -38.34 13.29 2.62
CA GLY A 328 -39.66 13.82 2.29
C GLY A 328 -40.87 13.02 2.76
N SER A 329 -41.93 13.79 3.01
CA SER A 329 -43.32 13.39 3.26
C SER A 329 -44.20 13.37 1.98
N HIS A 330 -43.68 13.85 0.83
CA HIS A 330 -44.37 13.78 -0.47
C HIS A 330 -44.09 12.48 -1.24
N ASP A 331 -43.12 11.70 -0.74
CA ASP A 331 -42.60 10.49 -1.36
C ASP A 331 -42.35 9.49 -0.21
N ASP A 332 -43.38 9.27 0.62
CA ASP A 332 -43.37 8.36 1.80
C ASP A 332 -43.21 6.87 1.42
N GLY A 333 -42.80 6.62 0.19
CA GLY A 333 -42.44 5.31 -0.30
C GLY A 333 -41.03 4.85 0.12
N PRO A 334 -40.66 3.64 -0.30
CA PRO A 334 -39.39 2.99 0.03
C PRO A 334 -38.14 3.86 -0.24
N ARG A 335 -38.22 4.76 -1.22
CA ARG A 335 -37.12 5.66 -1.61
C ARG A 335 -36.73 6.67 -0.52
N SER A 336 -37.68 7.24 0.22
CA SER A 336 -37.33 8.19 1.28
C SER A 336 -36.60 7.51 2.44
N LYS A 337 -37.04 6.30 2.80
CA LYS A 337 -36.39 5.48 3.84
C LYS A 337 -34.98 5.07 3.42
N TRP A 338 -34.82 4.63 2.17
CA TRP A 338 -33.51 4.29 1.61
C TRP A 338 -32.54 5.48 1.61
N ARG A 339 -32.98 6.67 1.17
CA ARG A 339 -32.14 7.88 1.18
C ARG A 339 -31.69 8.25 2.59
N PHE A 340 -32.58 8.19 3.57
CA PHE A 340 -32.24 8.45 4.97
C PHE A 340 -31.20 7.46 5.48
N ARG A 341 -31.45 6.15 5.29
CA ARG A 341 -30.51 5.09 5.65
C ARG A 341 -29.13 5.31 5.02
N ARG A 342 -29.08 5.49 3.70
CA ARG A 342 -27.84 5.68 2.94
C ARG A 342 -27.08 6.91 3.42
N ASP A 343 -27.76 8.04 3.60
CA ASP A 343 -27.11 9.29 4.01
C ASP A 343 -26.65 9.22 5.48
N LEU A 344 -27.42 8.59 6.37
CA LEU A 344 -27.02 8.37 7.77
C LEU A 344 -25.83 7.42 7.85
N HIS A 345 -25.86 6.30 7.14
CA HIS A 345 -24.73 5.37 7.06
C HIS A 345 -23.49 6.04 6.47
N SER A 346 -23.64 6.85 5.41
CA SER A 346 -22.54 7.62 4.83
C SER A 346 -22.00 8.67 5.81
N ALA A 347 -22.86 9.36 6.55
CA ALA A 347 -22.46 10.35 7.55
C ALA A 347 -21.72 9.70 8.74
N TRP A 348 -22.26 8.60 9.26
CA TRP A 348 -21.63 7.80 10.31
C TRP A 348 -20.27 7.26 9.85
N GLY A 349 -20.24 6.62 8.69
CA GLY A 349 -19.03 6.11 8.08
C GLY A 349 -17.97 7.19 7.91
N ARG A 350 -18.32 8.41 7.50
CA ARG A 350 -17.35 9.52 7.39
C ARG A 350 -16.88 10.06 8.74
N LEU A 351 -17.68 9.94 9.80
CA LEU A 351 -17.30 10.36 11.15
C LEU A 351 -16.33 9.36 11.78
N THR A 352 -16.60 8.06 11.61
CA THR A 352 -15.84 6.97 12.25
C THR A 352 -14.68 6.47 11.38
N ARG A 353 -14.82 6.57 10.05
CA ARG A 353 -13.84 6.25 9.02
C ARG A 353 -13.54 7.53 8.25
N VAL A 354 -12.40 8.17 8.52
CA VAL A 354 -11.83 9.31 7.77
C VAL A 354 -11.36 8.91 6.35
N GLY A 355 -12.11 8.00 5.71
CA GLY A 355 -11.88 7.50 4.36
C GLY A 355 -10.87 6.38 4.24
N TRP A 356 -10.21 5.96 5.31
CA TRP A 356 -9.29 4.84 5.24
C TRP A 356 -10.12 3.58 5.22
N ARG A 357 -10.24 2.99 4.03
CA ARG A 357 -10.59 1.58 3.94
C ARG A 357 -9.37 0.82 4.39
N LEU A 358 -9.46 0.28 5.60
CA LEU A 358 -8.47 -0.67 6.08
C LEU A 358 -8.43 -1.86 5.15
N PRO A 359 -7.26 -2.47 4.99
CA PRO A 359 -7.25 -3.86 4.62
C PRO A 359 -8.04 -4.63 5.68
N ALA A 360 -9.10 -5.34 5.30
CA ALA A 360 -9.68 -6.37 6.15
C ALA A 360 -8.54 -7.29 6.63
N SER A 361 -8.46 -7.48 7.94
CA SER A 361 -7.48 -8.36 8.59
C SER A 361 -7.64 -9.76 8.02
N ASP A 362 -6.52 -10.40 7.63
CA ASP A 362 -6.49 -11.81 7.21
C ASP A 362 -6.91 -12.76 8.34
#